data_AF-A0A7C9J387-F1
#
_entry.id   AF-A0A7C9J387-F1
#
_cell.length_a   1.000
_cell.length_b   1.000
_cell.length_c   1.000
_cell.angle_alpha   90.00
_cell.angle_beta   90.00
_cell.angle_gamma   90.00
#
_symmetry.space_group_name_H-M   'P 1'
#
loop_
_entity.id
_entity.type
_entity.pdbx_description
1 polymer ?
#
loop_
_entity_poly.entity_id
_entity_poly.type
_entity_poly.pdbx_seq_one_letter_code
_entity_poly.pdbx_strand_id
1 'polypeptide(L)'
;MLRASALVLSLTALAACSGWPDVPQVEGAAERTAWPTLLPLDQVAGAQVVDDPDALRETLLVRALALRGRAAILRGTVRDEDDMEALRQRLAR
;
A
#
# COMPACT_ATOMS: atom_id res chain seq x y z
N MET A 1 7.21 20.05 45.29
CA MET A 1 6.90 18.64 44.95
C MET A 1 6.33 18.49 43.52
N LEU A 2 5.40 19.32 43.05
CA LEU A 2 4.80 19.20 41.70
C LEU A 2 5.79 19.26 40.51
N ARG A 3 6.87 20.06 40.60
CA ARG A 3 7.86 20.19 39.52
C ARG A 3 8.68 18.93 39.28
N ALA A 4 8.98 18.17 40.33
CA ALA A 4 9.71 16.90 40.21
C ALA A 4 8.84 15.83 39.57
N SER A 5 7.54 15.78 39.92
CA SER A 5 6.57 14.86 39.34
C SER A 5 6.38 15.07 37.84
N ALA A 6 6.28 16.33 37.39
CA ALA A 6 6.17 16.66 35.97
C ALA A 6 7.41 16.22 35.17
N LEU A 7 8.60 16.40 35.74
CA LEU A 7 9.85 16.00 35.10
C LEU A 7 9.95 14.48 34.96
N VAL A 8 9.59 13.74 36.01
CA VAL A 8 9.56 12.26 35.98
C VAL A 8 8.55 11.75 34.95
N LEU A 9 7.34 12.33 34.87
CA LEU A 9 6.32 12.00 33.87
C LEU A 9 6.80 12.24 32.43
N SER A 10 7.49 13.36 32.19
CA SER A 10 8.03 13.67 30.86
C SER A 10 9.16 12.71 30.44
N LEU A 11 10.01 12.29 31.37
CA LEU A 11 11.08 11.32 31.10
C LEU A 11 10.51 9.92 30.82
N THR A 12 9.47 9.50 31.53
CA THR A 12 8.80 8.22 31.27
C THR A 12 8.04 8.22 29.95
N ALA A 13 7.46 9.36 29.55
CA ALA A 13 6.79 9.50 28.25
C ALA A 13 7.79 9.42 27.08
N LEU A 14 8.98 9.99 27.24
CA LEU A 14 10.06 9.85 26.24
C LEU A 14 10.60 8.42 26.16
N ALA A 15 10.77 7.75 27.31
CA ALA A 15 11.23 6.36 27.36
C ALA A 15 10.18 5.36 26.81
N ALA A 16 8.88 5.69 26.88
CA ALA A 16 7.83 4.88 26.29
C ALA A 16 7.85 4.89 24.74
N CYS A 17 8.49 5.89 24.13
CA CYS A 17 8.66 5.97 22.67
C CYS A 17 9.94 5.28 22.16
N SER A 18 10.84 4.80 23.04
CA SER A 18 12.04 4.07 22.62
C SER A 18 11.82 2.56 22.46
N GLY A 19 10.61 2.07 22.76
CA GLY A 19 10.19 0.70 22.44
C GLY A 19 9.89 0.57 20.95
N TRP A 20 10.89 0.82 20.09
CA TRP A 20 10.80 0.38 18.71
C TRP A 20 10.74 -1.15 18.74
N PRO A 21 9.77 -1.79 18.07
CA PRO A 21 9.74 -3.25 18.06
C PRO A 21 11.06 -3.73 17.48
N ASP A 22 11.75 -4.60 18.23
CA ASP A 22 12.87 -5.35 17.67
C ASP A 22 12.33 -6.09 16.46
N VAL A 23 12.68 -5.59 15.27
CA VAL A 23 12.28 -6.22 14.03
C VAL A 23 12.97 -7.58 14.06
N PRO A 24 12.23 -8.70 14.13
CA PRO A 24 12.86 -10.00 14.14
C PRO A 24 13.74 -10.08 12.91
N GLN A 25 15.02 -10.44 13.09
CA GLN A 25 15.87 -10.76 11.95
C GLN A 25 15.16 -11.88 11.18
N VAL A 26 14.60 -11.52 10.03
CA VAL A 26 13.97 -12.48 9.13
C VAL A 26 15.11 -13.32 8.57
N GLU A 27 15.09 -14.64 8.78
CA GLU A 27 16.06 -15.54 8.14
C GLU A 27 16.01 -15.30 6.61
N GLY A 28 17.11 -14.80 6.04
CA GLY A 28 17.18 -14.37 4.63
C GLY A 28 17.23 -12.86 4.39
N ALA A 29 17.03 -12.03 5.42
CA ALA A 29 17.44 -10.63 5.42
C ALA A 29 18.97 -10.58 5.51
N ALA A 30 19.62 -10.95 4.41
CA ALA A 30 21.05 -11.07 4.33
C ALA A 30 21.69 -9.75 4.77
N GLU A 31 22.59 -9.85 5.74
CA GLU A 31 23.50 -8.77 6.09
C GLU A 31 24.21 -8.31 4.81
N ARG A 32 23.83 -7.13 4.32
CA ARG A 32 24.53 -6.42 3.25
C ARG A 32 24.67 -7.21 1.93
N THR A 33 23.60 -7.85 1.46
CA THR A 33 23.56 -8.16 0.02
C THR A 33 23.61 -6.84 -0.76
N ALA A 34 24.46 -6.78 -1.79
CA ALA A 34 24.47 -5.66 -2.71
C ALA A 34 23.03 -5.45 -3.23
N TRP A 35 22.58 -4.19 -3.22
CA TRP A 35 21.27 -3.85 -3.75
C TRP A 35 21.09 -4.45 -5.15
N PRO A 36 19.91 -4.99 -5.48
CA PRO A 36 19.67 -5.52 -6.81
C PRO A 36 19.95 -4.45 -7.86
N THR A 37 20.66 -4.83 -8.92
CA THR A 37 20.90 -3.93 -10.05
C THR A 37 19.56 -3.62 -10.71
N LEU A 38 19.13 -2.36 -10.63
CA LEU A 38 17.91 -1.91 -11.30
C LEU A 38 18.16 -1.86 -12.80
N LEU A 39 17.38 -2.63 -13.56
CA LEU A 39 17.35 -2.54 -15.01
C LEU A 39 16.65 -1.22 -15.42
N PRO A 40 17.20 -0.48 -16.39
CA PRO A 40 16.50 0.64 -17.00
C PRO A 40 15.12 0.21 -17.54
N LEU A 41 14.12 1.08 -17.37
CA LEU A 41 12.72 0.76 -17.65
C LEU A 41 12.50 0.36 -19.11
N ASP A 42 13.23 0.96 -20.04
CA ASP A 42 13.23 0.64 -21.47
C ASP A 42 13.68 -0.80 -21.76
N GLN A 43 14.55 -1.36 -20.92
CA GLN A 43 15.00 -2.75 -21.05
C GLN A 43 13.97 -3.76 -20.52
N VAL A 44 13.12 -3.34 -19.58
CA VAL A 44 12.09 -4.19 -18.97
C VAL A 44 10.75 -4.07 -19.71
N ALA A 45 10.41 -2.86 -20.17
CA ALA A 45 9.12 -2.57 -20.79
C ALA A 45 8.98 -3.12 -22.22
N GLY A 46 10.06 -3.61 -22.83
CA GLY A 46 10.11 -3.92 -24.26
C GLY A 46 9.99 -2.64 -25.10
N ALA A 47 10.38 -2.71 -26.37
CA ALA A 47 10.09 -1.62 -27.30
C ALA A 47 8.58 -1.36 -27.29
N GLN A 48 8.17 -0.15 -26.87
CA GLN A 48 6.76 0.23 -26.92
C GLN A 48 6.30 0.09 -28.37
N VAL A 49 5.48 -0.92 -28.64
CA VAL A 49 4.72 -0.99 -29.88
C VAL A 49 3.91 0.30 -29.93
N VAL A 50 4.10 1.06 -31.00
CA VAL A 50 3.26 2.22 -31.29
C VAL A 50 1.88 1.66 -31.60
N ASP A 51 1.09 1.44 -30.56
CA ASP A 51 -0.33 1.10 -30.70
C ASP A 51 -1.02 2.28 -31.37
N ASP A 52 -1.94 1.96 -32.28
CA ASP A 52 -2.86 2.93 -32.86
C ASP A 52 -3.45 3.80 -31.72
N PRO A 53 -3.19 5.12 -31.70
CA PRO A 53 -3.53 5.96 -30.57
C PRO A 53 -5.03 6.00 -30.31
N ASP A 54 -5.86 5.78 -31.32
CA ASP A 54 -7.32 5.73 -31.17
C ASP A 54 -7.76 4.40 -30.56
N ALA A 55 -7.19 3.27 -30.99
CA ALA A 55 -7.43 1.96 -30.37
C ALA A 55 -6.96 1.90 -28.91
N LEU A 56 -5.82 2.54 -28.60
CA LEU A 56 -5.32 2.68 -27.23
C LEU A 56 -6.26 3.54 -26.40
N ARG A 57 -6.74 4.67 -26.94
CA ARG A 57 -7.69 5.55 -26.26
C ARG A 57 -8.97 4.82 -25.89
N GLU A 58 -9.58 4.09 -26.83
CA GLU A 58 -10.78 3.30 -26.57
C GLU A 58 -10.54 2.25 -25.47
N THR A 59 -9.42 1.54 -25.54
CA THR A 59 -9.04 0.56 -24.50
C THR A 59 -8.91 1.21 -23.12
N LEU A 60 -8.29 2.39 -23.04
CA LEU A 60 -8.12 3.13 -21.79
C LEU A 60 -9.46 3.66 -21.26
N LEU A 61 -10.38 4.10 -22.13
CA LEU A 61 -11.71 4.55 -21.73
C LEU A 61 -12.53 3.41 -21.11
N VAL A 62 -12.53 2.23 -21.74
CA VAL A 62 -13.19 1.03 -21.19
C VAL A 62 -12.62 0.67 -19.82
N ARG A 63 -11.29 0.65 -19.68
CA ARG A 63 -10.62 0.39 -18.40
C ARG A 63 -10.98 1.44 -17.34
N ALA A 64 -10.98 2.72 -17.71
CA ALA A 64 -11.32 3.80 -16.80
C ALA A 64 -12.77 3.69 -16.29
N LEU A 65 -13.71 3.31 -17.15
CA LEU A 65 -15.11 3.07 -16.76
C LEU A 65 -15.22 1.90 -15.79
N ALA A 66 -14.57 0.77 -16.08
CA ALA A 66 -14.56 -0.40 -15.19
C ALA A 66 -13.98 -0.06 -13.81
N LEU A 67 -12.87 0.68 -13.76
CA LEU A 67 -12.24 1.13 -12.52
C LEU A 67 -13.14 2.07 -11.73
N ARG A 68 -13.82 3.01 -12.40
CA ARG A 68 -14.79 3.90 -11.74
C ARG A 68 -15.96 3.13 -11.13
N GLY A 69 -16.47 2.12 -11.83
CA GLY A 69 -17.51 1.22 -11.31
C GLY A 69 -17.06 0.49 -10.05
N ARG A 70 -15.88 -0.12 -10.07
CA ARG A 70 -15.28 -0.78 -8.91
C ARG A 70 -15.05 0.17 -7.73
N ALA A 71 -14.54 1.37 -8.00
CA ALA A 71 -14.33 2.38 -6.98
C ALA A 71 -15.66 2.83 -6.34
N ALA A 72 -16.75 2.92 -7.11
CA ALA A 72 -18.07 3.24 -6.58
C ALA A 72 -18.56 2.15 -5.61
N ILE A 73 -18.34 0.87 -5.94
CA ILE A 73 -18.68 -0.27 -5.07
C ILE A 73 -17.89 -0.20 -3.75
N LEU A 74 -16.58 0.09 -3.83
CA LEU A 74 -15.69 0.17 -2.66
C LEU A 74 -15.96 1.36 -1.73
N ARG A 75 -16.63 2.41 -2.20
CA ARG A 75 -17.00 3.57 -1.36
C ARG A 75 -18.20 3.30 -0.45
N GLY A 76 -18.85 2.14 -0.58
CA GLY A 76 -19.91 1.74 0.34
C GLY A 76 -19.40 1.56 1.77
N THR A 77 -20.21 1.92 2.75
CA THR A 77 -19.92 1.63 4.16
C THR A 77 -20.07 0.14 4.42
N VAL A 78 -19.10 -0.47 5.11
CA VAL A 78 -19.17 -1.87 5.57
C VAL A 78 -19.31 -1.86 7.08
N ARG A 79 -20.38 -2.45 7.62
CA ARG A 79 -20.70 -2.40 9.05
C ARG A 79 -20.34 -3.69 9.77
N ASP A 80 -20.44 -4.82 9.09
CA ASP A 80 -20.21 -6.15 9.64
C ASP A 80 -19.61 -7.10 8.58
N GLU A 81 -19.40 -8.36 8.98
CA GLU A 81 -18.78 -9.39 8.13
C GLU A 81 -19.71 -9.82 6.97
N ASP A 82 -21.03 -9.76 7.16
CA ASP A 82 -22.00 -10.08 6.11
C ASP A 82 -21.96 -9.01 5.00
N ASP A 83 -21.84 -7.73 5.37
CA ASP A 83 -21.61 -6.61 4.44
C ASP A 83 -20.29 -6.78 3.67
N MET A 84 -19.24 -7.28 4.34
CA MET A 84 -17.93 -7.54 3.73
C MET A 84 -18.00 -8.69 2.72
N GLU A 85 -18.72 -9.76 3.03
CA GLU A 85 -18.91 -10.88 2.11
C GLU A 85 -19.77 -10.47 0.90
N ALA A 86 -20.84 -9.70 1.13
CA ALA A 86 -21.62 -9.10 0.06
C ALA A 86 -20.79 -8.14 -0.83
N LEU A 87 -19.82 -7.42 -0.26
CA LEU A 87 -18.87 -6.61 -1.03
C LEU A 87 -17.95 -7.47 -1.90
N ARG A 88 -17.39 -8.56 -1.37
CA ARG A 88 -16.53 -9.49 -2.13
C ARG A 88 -17.28 -10.09 -3.32
N GLN A 89 -18.53 -10.52 -3.11
CA GLN A 89 -19.37 -11.06 -4.18
C GLN A 89 -19.67 -10.05 -5.28
N ARG A 90 -19.84 -8.75 -4.93
CA ARG A 90 -20.05 -7.67 -5.91
C ARG A 90 -18.80 -7.35 -6.72
N LEU A 91 -17.60 -7.52 -6.15
CA LEU A 91 -16.32 -7.25 -6.84
C LEU A 91 -15.85 -8.41 -7.73
N ALA A 92 -16.38 -9.62 -7.48
CA ALA A 92 -16.11 -10.84 -8.24
C ALA A 92 -16.96 -10.98 -9.52
N ARG A 93 -18.00 -10.14 -9.69
CA ARG A 93 -18.79 -10.02 -10.92
C ARG A 93 -18.21 -8.94 -11.82
#